data_AF-A0A087APB6-F1
#
_entry.id   AF-A0A087APB6-F1
#
_cell.length_a   1.000
_cell.length_b   1.000
_cell.length_c   1.000
_cell.angle_alpha   90.00
_cell.angle_beta   90.00
_cell.angle_gamma   90.00
#
_symmetry.space_group_name_H-M   'P 1'
#
loop_
_entity.id
_entity.type
_entity.pdbx_description
1 polymer ?
#
loop_
_entity_poly.entity_id
_entity_poly.type
_entity_poly.pdbx_seq_one_letter_code
_entity_poly.pdbx_strand_id
1 'polypeptide(L)'
;MNESVAGHDASLDNAKGITTFAMKIVALLLVMLGSFSTAVLLPGVVDLATADMGALTGVVVTDAFSWCAVPLYAWMLVNGFRRTHAAGWYLARLAVLAAVSEVPYDMATSGRFFDMTSQNPVWGLCIALIALMVLRAFQGRRDVASWAIRIAVLLAATLWAYLFNVGLRLGLVGEGLMTLVFAVIFYTLARRENTMMLTAGAFGACMFILPVLGVMLLHWRSRREGYPAPWVKWLFYVLYPLQLLAFGLVGMA
;
A
#
# COMPACT_ATOMS: atom_id res chain seq x y z
N MET A 1 -9.20 25.39 -36.18
CA MET A 1 -9.69 26.13 -35.00
C MET A 1 -8.79 25.74 -33.84
N ASN A 2 -7.86 26.61 -33.48
CA ASN A 2 -6.87 26.40 -32.42
C ASN A 2 -7.58 26.44 -31.06
N GLU A 3 -7.73 25.31 -30.39
CA GLU A 3 -7.94 25.33 -28.95
C GLU A 3 -6.58 25.42 -28.28
N SER A 4 -6.35 26.60 -27.70
CA SER A 4 -5.18 26.93 -26.91
C SER A 4 -4.95 25.86 -25.84
N VAL A 5 -3.72 25.36 -25.81
CA VAL A 5 -3.09 24.72 -24.66
C VAL A 5 -3.55 25.43 -23.39
N ALA A 6 -4.40 24.77 -22.60
CA ALA A 6 -4.73 25.24 -21.26
C ALA A 6 -3.40 25.49 -20.55
N GLY A 7 -3.19 26.74 -20.13
CA GLY A 7 -1.92 27.24 -19.61
C GLY A 7 -1.29 26.27 -18.64
N HIS A 8 -0.15 25.71 -19.03
CA HIS A 8 0.75 25.07 -18.09
C HIS A 8 1.42 26.18 -17.28
N ASP A 9 0.75 26.59 -16.18
CA ASP A 9 1.31 27.52 -15.22
C ASP A 9 2.43 26.82 -14.42
N ALA A 10 3.66 26.95 -14.91
CA ALA A 10 4.88 26.46 -14.25
C ALA A 10 5.12 27.07 -12.84
N SER A 11 4.38 28.12 -12.47
CA SER A 11 4.41 28.72 -11.13
C SER A 11 3.70 27.87 -10.06
N LEU A 12 2.83 26.94 -10.47
CA LEU A 12 2.16 25.96 -9.60
C LEU A 12 2.92 24.64 -9.48
N ASP A 13 4.09 24.50 -10.13
CA ASP A 13 5.02 23.41 -9.87
C ASP A 13 5.63 23.60 -8.48
N ASN A 14 4.84 23.21 -7.49
CA ASN A 14 5.10 23.37 -6.08
C ASN A 14 6.47 22.81 -5.72
N ALA A 15 7.47 23.69 -5.67
CA ALA A 15 8.84 23.38 -5.22
C ALA A 15 8.88 23.02 -3.72
N LYS A 16 7.73 23.07 -3.02
CA LYS A 16 7.56 22.85 -1.57
C LYS A 16 6.70 21.62 -1.23
N GLY A 17 6.44 20.70 -2.16
CA GLY A 17 5.70 19.47 -1.87
C GLY A 17 6.58 18.34 -1.33
N ILE A 18 5.98 17.33 -0.69
CA ILE A 18 6.67 16.13 -0.22
C ILE A 18 7.20 15.33 -1.41
N THR A 19 8.52 15.14 -1.49
CA THR A 19 9.13 14.38 -2.60
C THR A 19 8.78 12.90 -2.52
N THR A 20 8.84 12.19 -3.65
CA THR A 20 8.63 10.73 -3.69
C THR A 20 9.56 9.98 -2.73
N PHE A 21 10.79 10.45 -2.57
CA PHE A 21 11.74 9.87 -1.62
C PHE A 21 11.30 10.06 -0.17
N ALA A 22 10.94 11.28 0.22
CA ALA A 22 10.42 11.56 1.56
C ALA A 22 9.15 10.74 1.86
N MET A 23 8.26 10.61 0.86
CA MET A 23 7.06 9.78 0.98
C MET A 23 7.38 8.30 1.20
N LYS A 24 8.41 7.75 0.55
CA LYS A 24 8.86 6.37 0.82
C LYS A 24 9.41 6.20 2.22
N ILE A 25 10.16 7.18 2.74
CA ILE A 25 10.67 7.13 4.11
C ILE A 25 9.50 7.13 5.08
N VAL A 26 8.54 8.06 4.92
CA VAL A 26 7.35 8.13 5.76
C VAL A 26 6.56 6.82 5.70
N ALA A 27 6.33 6.28 4.50
CA ALA A 27 5.64 4.99 4.34
C ALA A 27 6.41 3.85 5.03
N LEU A 28 7.75 3.80 4.90
CA LEU A 28 8.57 2.79 5.57
C LEU A 28 8.47 2.89 7.10
N LEU A 29 8.57 4.10 7.66
CA LEU A 29 8.43 4.32 9.10
C LEU A 29 7.04 3.91 9.61
N LEU A 30 5.99 4.22 8.86
CA LEU A 30 4.63 3.80 9.19
C LEU A 30 4.46 2.27 9.14
N VAL A 31 5.03 1.60 8.13
CA VAL A 31 5.04 0.13 8.07
C VAL A 31 5.81 -0.47 9.25
N MET A 32 6.94 0.14 9.64
CA MET A 32 7.72 -0.28 10.81
C MET A 32 6.91 -0.17 12.12
N LEU A 33 5.99 0.80 12.25
CA LEU A 33 5.08 0.85 13.40
C LEU A 33 4.16 -0.37 13.46
N GLY A 34 3.68 -0.85 12.33
CA GLY A 34 2.86 -2.08 12.26
C GLY A 34 3.67 -3.30 12.73
N SER A 35 4.88 -3.45 12.21
CA SER A 35 5.81 -4.52 12.62
C SER A 35 6.20 -4.41 14.10
N PHE A 36 6.41 -3.21 14.62
CA PHE A 36 6.67 -2.98 16.04
C PHE A 36 5.47 -3.35 16.93
N SER A 37 4.25 -3.03 16.49
CA SER A 37 3.03 -3.39 17.21
C SER A 37 2.89 -4.91 17.37
N THR A 38 3.02 -5.67 16.28
CA THR A 38 2.85 -7.12 16.33
C THR A 38 4.05 -7.89 16.85
N ALA A 39 5.27 -7.44 16.59
CA ALA A 39 6.47 -8.17 16.98
C ALA A 39 6.96 -7.81 18.38
N VAL A 40 6.65 -6.62 18.91
CA VAL A 40 7.20 -6.15 20.19
C VAL A 40 6.10 -5.89 21.22
N LEU A 41 5.10 -5.09 20.87
CA LEU A 41 4.07 -4.71 21.84
C LEU A 41 3.14 -5.89 22.16
N LEU A 42 2.69 -6.63 21.16
CA LEU A 42 1.75 -7.73 21.35
C LEU A 42 2.33 -8.88 22.19
N PRO A 43 3.55 -9.40 21.93
CA PRO A 43 4.16 -10.44 22.79
C PRO A 43 4.46 -9.95 24.20
N GLY A 44 4.66 -8.63 24.40
CA GLY A 44 4.79 -8.02 25.72
C GLY A 44 3.50 -8.07 26.55
N VAL A 45 2.35 -8.32 25.92
CA VAL A 45 1.07 -8.57 26.60
C VAL A 45 0.96 -10.06 26.90
N VAL A 46 1.42 -10.46 28.09
CA VAL A 46 1.61 -11.87 28.50
C VAL A 46 0.33 -12.72 28.40
N ASP A 47 -0.81 -12.18 28.82
CA ASP A 47 -2.10 -12.87 28.77
C ASP A 47 -3.21 -11.91 28.35
N LEU A 48 -3.79 -12.16 27.18
CA LEU A 48 -4.88 -11.35 26.62
C LEU A 48 -6.14 -11.35 27.50
N ALA A 49 -6.35 -12.38 28.33
CA ALA A 49 -7.54 -12.47 29.20
C ALA A 49 -7.42 -11.58 30.45
N THR A 50 -6.20 -11.25 30.86
CA THR A 50 -5.90 -10.41 32.04
C THR A 50 -5.19 -9.11 31.68
N ALA A 51 -4.97 -8.87 30.39
CA ALA A 51 -4.26 -7.71 29.87
C ALA A 51 -4.92 -6.40 30.29
N ASP A 52 -4.08 -5.44 30.64
CA ASP A 52 -4.53 -4.06 30.83
C ASP A 52 -5.10 -3.51 29.51
N MET A 53 -6.27 -2.90 29.60
CA MET A 53 -6.94 -2.27 28.46
C MET A 53 -6.07 -1.19 27.84
N GLY A 54 -5.24 -0.51 28.64
CA GLY A 54 -4.25 0.45 28.15
C GLY A 54 -3.22 -0.17 27.22
N ALA A 55 -2.66 -1.32 27.59
CA ALA A 55 -1.68 -2.05 26.78
C ALA A 55 -2.27 -2.55 25.46
N LEU A 56 -3.47 -3.16 25.50
CA LEU A 56 -4.17 -3.60 24.29
C LEU A 56 -4.52 -2.42 23.37
N THR A 57 -4.96 -1.30 23.95
CA THR A 57 -5.21 -0.06 23.19
C THR A 57 -3.92 0.43 22.52
N GLY A 58 -2.79 0.38 23.22
CA GLY A 58 -1.48 0.74 22.68
C GLY A 58 -1.08 -0.08 21.45
N VAL A 59 -1.28 -1.41 21.50
CA VAL A 59 -1.05 -2.32 20.35
C VAL A 59 -1.93 -1.92 19.17
N VAL A 60 -3.24 -1.81 19.40
CA VAL A 60 -4.22 -1.55 18.33
C VAL A 60 -4.01 -0.17 17.70
N VAL A 61 -3.80 0.87 18.52
CA VAL A 61 -3.57 2.23 18.02
C VAL A 61 -2.28 2.30 17.21
N THR A 62 -1.21 1.65 17.69
CA THR A 62 0.09 1.64 16.98
C THR A 62 -0.03 0.94 15.62
N ASP A 63 -0.73 -0.21 15.55
CA ASP A 63 -0.99 -0.87 14.28
C ASP A 63 -1.91 -0.04 13.37
N ALA A 64 -2.94 0.60 13.92
CA ALA A 64 -3.85 1.45 13.16
C ALA A 64 -3.12 2.66 12.53
N PHE A 65 -2.12 3.24 13.21
CA PHE A 65 -1.27 4.28 12.62
C PHE A 65 -0.47 3.77 11.42
N SER A 66 -0.06 2.50 11.41
CA SER A 66 0.64 1.91 10.26
C SER A 66 -0.20 1.94 8.98
N TRP A 67 -1.53 1.90 9.08
CA TRP A 67 -2.43 1.91 7.93
C TRP A 67 -2.45 3.24 7.17
N CYS A 68 -1.87 4.30 7.73
CA CYS A 68 -1.58 5.53 7.00
C CYS A 68 -0.61 5.27 5.82
N ALA A 69 0.19 4.19 5.86
CA ALA A 69 1.08 3.82 4.78
C ALA A 69 0.33 3.33 3.53
N VAL A 70 -0.86 2.74 3.70
CA VAL A 70 -1.63 2.07 2.65
C VAL A 70 -1.88 2.93 1.42
N PRO A 71 -2.51 4.12 1.54
CA PRO A 71 -2.72 4.99 0.39
C PRO A 71 -1.40 5.49 -0.20
N LEU A 72 -0.33 5.64 0.59
CA LEU A 72 0.97 6.10 0.10
C LEU A 72 1.53 5.07 -0.87
N TYR A 73 1.75 3.83 -0.43
CA TYR A 73 2.36 2.83 -1.30
C TYR A 73 1.42 2.44 -2.46
N ALA A 74 0.09 2.49 -2.29
CA ALA A 74 -0.88 2.26 -3.36
C ALA A 74 -0.78 3.34 -4.45
N TRP A 75 -0.65 4.61 -4.06
CA TRP A 75 -0.40 5.68 -5.01
C TRP A 75 0.95 5.51 -5.72
N MET A 76 2.00 5.12 -5.00
CA MET A 76 3.33 4.89 -5.58
C MET A 76 3.32 3.73 -6.58
N LEU A 77 2.54 2.68 -6.31
CA LEU A 77 2.30 1.59 -7.25
C LEU A 77 1.69 2.10 -8.56
N VAL A 78 0.59 2.85 -8.46
CA VAL A 78 -0.13 3.43 -9.61
C VAL A 78 0.76 4.40 -10.39
N ASN A 79 1.47 5.30 -9.70
CA ASN A 79 2.37 6.25 -10.34
C ASN A 79 3.53 5.55 -11.06
N GLY A 80 4.10 4.51 -10.45
CA GLY A 80 5.12 3.66 -11.09
C GLY A 80 4.58 2.91 -12.32
N PHE A 81 3.38 2.35 -12.22
CA PHE A 81 2.73 1.63 -13.32
C PHE A 81 2.42 2.53 -14.52
N ARG A 82 1.97 3.77 -14.29
CA ARG A 82 1.66 4.73 -15.36
C ARG A 82 2.88 5.12 -16.19
N ARG A 83 4.08 5.10 -15.60
CA ARG A 83 5.35 5.48 -16.25
C ARG A 83 6.09 4.29 -16.83
N THR A 84 5.84 3.10 -16.31
CA THR A 84 6.57 1.90 -16.72
C THR A 84 6.01 1.39 -18.04
N HIS A 85 6.89 1.21 -19.02
CA HIS A 85 6.56 0.57 -20.30
C HIS A 85 6.50 -0.97 -20.18
N ALA A 86 7.24 -1.56 -19.25
CA ALA A 86 7.31 -3.00 -19.03
C ALA A 86 6.65 -3.42 -17.71
N ALA A 87 5.31 -3.45 -17.69
CA ALA A 87 4.53 -3.77 -16.49
C ALA A 87 4.81 -5.19 -15.95
N GLY A 88 5.06 -6.17 -16.82
CA GLY A 88 5.40 -7.54 -16.40
C GLY A 88 6.68 -7.62 -15.57
N TRP A 89 7.72 -6.87 -15.94
CA TRP A 89 8.95 -6.77 -15.13
C TRP A 89 8.74 -6.05 -13.81
N TYR A 90 7.80 -5.10 -13.77
CA TYR A 90 7.42 -4.47 -12.50
C TYR A 90 6.74 -5.49 -11.58
N LEU A 91 5.79 -6.26 -12.11
CA LEU A 91 5.12 -7.33 -11.38
C LEU A 91 6.11 -8.39 -10.89
N ALA A 92 7.03 -8.84 -11.74
CA ALA A 92 8.05 -9.84 -11.36
C ALA A 92 8.90 -9.35 -10.18
N ARG A 93 9.31 -8.08 -10.15
CA ARG A 93 10.07 -7.51 -9.02
C ARG A 93 9.26 -7.48 -7.74
N LEU A 94 7.97 -7.15 -7.81
CA LEU A 94 7.07 -7.17 -6.65
C LEU A 94 6.81 -8.61 -6.17
N ALA A 95 6.64 -9.56 -7.08
CA ALA A 95 6.41 -10.96 -6.74
C ALA A 95 7.65 -11.59 -6.07
N VAL A 96 8.85 -11.31 -6.58
CA VAL A 96 10.11 -11.72 -5.92
C VAL A 96 10.22 -11.09 -4.53
N LEU A 97 9.92 -9.79 -4.42
CA LEU A 97 9.92 -9.10 -3.13
C LEU A 97 8.92 -9.74 -2.15
N ALA A 98 7.71 -10.05 -2.60
CA ALA A 98 6.67 -10.68 -1.79
C ALA A 98 7.14 -12.05 -1.29
N ALA A 99 7.61 -12.92 -2.19
CA ALA A 99 8.10 -14.25 -1.83
C ALA A 99 9.28 -14.22 -0.85
N VAL A 100 10.25 -13.32 -1.05
CA VAL A 100 11.40 -13.16 -0.13
C VAL A 100 10.96 -12.60 1.23
N SER A 101 9.94 -11.75 1.23
CA SER A 101 9.45 -11.09 2.46
C SER A 101 8.40 -11.90 3.21
N GLU A 102 7.97 -13.07 2.70
CA GLU A 102 6.97 -13.91 3.37
C GLU A 102 7.50 -14.43 4.70
N VAL A 103 8.68 -15.08 4.70
CA VAL A 103 9.28 -15.62 5.92
C VAL A 103 9.55 -14.53 6.97
N PRO A 104 10.18 -13.38 6.64
CA PRO A 104 10.32 -12.27 7.59
C PRO A 104 8.98 -11.72 8.10
N TYR A 105 7.95 -11.69 7.25
CA TYR A 105 6.62 -11.21 7.62
C TYR A 105 5.94 -12.15 8.62
N ASP A 106 5.99 -13.46 8.38
CA ASP A 106 5.45 -14.47 9.28
C ASP A 106 6.13 -14.39 10.65
N MET A 107 7.46 -14.21 10.68
CA MET A 107 8.21 -14.03 11.91
C MET A 107 7.75 -12.78 12.68
N ALA A 108 7.59 -11.64 11.99
CA ALA A 108 7.21 -10.37 12.60
C ALA A 108 5.74 -10.29 13.04
N THR A 109 4.87 -11.13 12.51
CA THR A 109 3.42 -11.06 12.78
C THR A 109 2.90 -12.21 13.61
N SER A 110 3.42 -13.42 13.41
CA SER A 110 2.96 -14.65 14.08
C SER A 110 4.00 -15.25 15.03
N GLY A 111 5.26 -14.78 14.98
CA GLY A 111 6.37 -15.39 15.70
C GLY A 111 6.78 -16.77 15.15
N ARG A 112 6.31 -17.14 13.95
CA ARG A 112 6.63 -18.42 13.29
C ARG A 112 7.35 -18.16 11.98
N PHE A 113 8.19 -19.10 11.56
CA PHE A 113 8.88 -19.00 10.27
C PHE A 113 7.97 -19.23 9.06
N PHE A 114 6.86 -19.94 9.26
CA PHE A 114 5.88 -20.26 8.23
C PHE A 114 4.48 -20.16 8.84
N ASP A 115 3.70 -19.21 8.37
CA ASP A 115 2.29 -19.06 8.72
C ASP A 115 1.46 -18.78 7.46
N MET A 116 0.38 -19.53 7.29
CA MET A 116 -0.53 -19.39 6.14
C MET A 116 -1.81 -18.64 6.53
N THR A 117 -1.93 -18.17 7.78
CA THR A 117 -3.13 -17.47 8.26
C THR A 117 -3.31 -16.09 7.64
N SER A 118 -2.19 -15.41 7.36
CA SER A 118 -2.11 -14.09 6.73
C SER A 118 -1.00 -14.14 5.69
N GLN A 119 -1.09 -13.31 4.67
CA GLN A 119 -0.05 -13.21 3.64
C GLN A 119 0.58 -11.83 3.66
N ASN A 120 1.80 -11.71 3.15
CA ASN A 120 2.49 -10.44 3.10
C ASN A 120 1.68 -9.35 2.32
N PRO A 121 1.53 -8.10 2.84
CA PRO A 121 0.90 -6.98 2.14
C PRO A 121 1.43 -6.69 0.72
N VAL A 122 2.67 -7.05 0.40
CA VAL A 122 3.27 -6.93 -0.95
C VAL A 122 2.56 -7.83 -1.96
N TRP A 123 1.96 -8.96 -1.56
CA TRP A 123 1.05 -9.71 -2.42
C TRP A 123 -0.17 -8.86 -2.82
N GLY A 124 -0.64 -7.98 -1.94
CA GLY A 124 -1.69 -7.00 -2.23
C GLY A 124 -1.29 -6.02 -3.33
N LEU A 125 -0.02 -5.58 -3.34
CA LEU A 125 0.54 -4.78 -4.44
C LEU A 125 0.57 -5.55 -5.76
N CYS A 126 0.92 -6.84 -5.73
CA CYS A 126 0.92 -7.69 -6.92
C CYS A 126 -0.49 -7.85 -7.50
N ILE A 127 -1.47 -8.17 -6.64
CA ILE A 127 -2.88 -8.31 -7.00
C ILE A 127 -3.41 -6.99 -7.59
N ALA A 128 -3.14 -5.87 -6.94
CA ALA A 128 -3.52 -4.55 -7.42
C ALA A 128 -2.89 -4.26 -8.80
N LEU A 129 -1.60 -4.54 -8.99
CA LEU A 129 -0.93 -4.30 -10.27
C LEU A 129 -1.51 -5.15 -11.41
N ILE A 130 -1.82 -6.43 -11.16
CA ILE A 130 -2.48 -7.31 -12.13
C ILE A 130 -3.83 -6.73 -12.53
N ALA A 131 -4.65 -6.31 -11.55
CA ALA A 131 -5.93 -5.66 -11.83
C ALA A 131 -5.76 -4.40 -12.69
N LEU A 132 -4.79 -3.54 -12.37
CA LEU A 132 -4.49 -2.34 -13.16
C LEU A 132 -4.02 -2.66 -14.58
N MET A 133 -3.22 -3.73 -14.76
CA MET A 133 -2.78 -4.20 -16.08
C MET A 133 -3.98 -4.58 -16.96
N VAL A 134 -4.95 -5.31 -16.40
CA VAL A 134 -6.19 -5.66 -17.12
C VAL A 134 -7.04 -4.43 -17.40
N LEU A 135 -7.22 -3.53 -16.43
CA LEU A 135 -7.95 -2.28 -16.64
C LEU A 135 -7.33 -1.44 -17.77
N ARG A 136 -6.00 -1.39 -17.86
CA ARG A 136 -5.26 -0.72 -18.95
C ARG A 136 -5.43 -1.43 -20.29
N ALA A 137 -5.34 -2.76 -20.32
CA ALA A 137 -5.45 -3.54 -21.56
C ALA A 137 -6.81 -3.38 -22.26
N PHE A 138 -7.88 -3.21 -21.48
CA PHE A 138 -9.23 -3.01 -22.00
C PHE A 138 -9.63 -1.53 -22.09
N GLN A 139 -8.73 -0.58 -21.79
CA GLN A 139 -9.07 0.84 -21.76
C GLN A 139 -9.61 1.32 -23.12
N GLY A 140 -10.70 2.10 -23.10
CA GLY A 140 -11.36 2.61 -24.31
C GLY A 140 -12.38 1.66 -24.94
N ARG A 141 -12.35 0.37 -24.62
CA ARG A 141 -13.39 -0.59 -25.02
C ARG A 141 -14.63 -0.44 -24.14
N ARG A 142 -15.82 -0.40 -24.76
CA ARG A 142 -17.11 -0.18 -24.08
C ARG A 142 -18.14 -1.29 -24.30
N ASP A 143 -17.74 -2.36 -24.99
CA ASP A 143 -18.56 -3.54 -25.18
C ASP A 143 -18.79 -4.31 -23.86
N VAL A 144 -19.87 -5.09 -23.83
CA VAL A 144 -20.30 -5.85 -22.65
C VAL A 144 -19.23 -6.83 -22.18
N ALA A 145 -18.53 -7.50 -23.10
CA ALA A 145 -17.48 -8.45 -22.76
C ALA A 145 -16.30 -7.76 -22.05
N SER A 146 -15.84 -6.61 -22.55
CA SER A 146 -14.82 -5.81 -21.88
C SER A 146 -15.22 -5.38 -20.46
N TRP A 147 -16.48 -4.99 -20.24
CA TRP A 147 -16.97 -4.66 -18.89
C TRP A 147 -17.04 -5.88 -17.99
N ALA A 148 -17.52 -7.02 -18.50
CA ALA A 148 -17.57 -8.28 -17.76
C ALA A 148 -16.17 -8.71 -17.29
N ILE A 149 -15.15 -8.60 -18.15
CA ILE A 149 -13.76 -8.94 -17.79
C ILE A 149 -13.23 -8.02 -16.69
N ARG A 150 -13.47 -6.70 -16.77
CA ARG A 150 -13.03 -5.76 -15.72
C ARG A 150 -13.70 -6.04 -14.38
N ILE A 151 -15.00 -6.33 -14.38
CA ILE A 151 -15.72 -6.68 -13.15
C ILE A 151 -15.20 -8.02 -12.61
N ALA A 152 -15.05 -9.03 -13.46
CA ALA A 152 -14.54 -10.34 -13.06
C ALA A 152 -13.14 -10.26 -12.46
N VAL A 153 -12.21 -9.48 -13.03
CA VAL A 153 -10.86 -9.35 -12.48
C VAL A 153 -10.85 -8.61 -11.13
N LEU A 154 -11.70 -7.60 -10.95
CA LEU A 154 -11.80 -6.88 -9.68
C LEU A 154 -12.43 -7.74 -8.59
N LEU A 155 -13.44 -8.54 -8.94
CA LEU A 155 -14.04 -9.52 -8.04
C LEU A 155 -13.04 -10.61 -7.67
N ALA A 156 -12.29 -11.15 -8.63
CA ALA A 156 -11.26 -12.14 -8.38
C ALA A 156 -10.13 -11.58 -7.49
N ALA A 157 -9.68 -10.35 -7.75
CA ALA A 157 -8.68 -9.67 -6.93
C ALA A 157 -9.18 -9.42 -5.50
N THR A 158 -10.43 -9.01 -5.34
CA THR A 158 -11.07 -8.81 -4.04
C THR A 158 -11.20 -10.13 -3.27
N LEU A 159 -11.68 -11.17 -3.95
CA LEU A 159 -11.83 -12.51 -3.38
C LEU A 159 -10.48 -13.08 -2.94
N TRP A 160 -9.44 -12.93 -3.77
CA TRP A 160 -8.10 -13.36 -3.42
C TRP A 160 -7.57 -12.62 -2.20
N ALA A 161 -7.64 -11.29 -2.19
CA ALA A 161 -7.15 -10.49 -1.07
C ALA A 161 -7.87 -10.84 0.24
N TYR A 162 -9.17 -11.16 0.18
CA TYR A 162 -9.98 -11.54 1.33
C TYR A 162 -9.70 -12.98 1.80
N LEU A 163 -9.76 -13.98 0.91
CA LEU A 163 -9.62 -15.40 1.29
C LEU A 163 -8.23 -15.73 1.84
N PHE A 164 -7.20 -15.08 1.32
CA PHE A 164 -5.82 -15.27 1.76
C PHE A 164 -5.38 -14.25 2.82
N ASN A 165 -6.31 -13.48 3.39
CA ASN A 165 -6.03 -12.52 4.47
C ASN A 165 -4.80 -11.65 4.19
N VAL A 166 -4.72 -11.11 2.96
CA VAL A 166 -3.50 -10.43 2.49
C VAL A 166 -3.27 -9.16 3.30
N GLY A 167 -2.19 -9.13 4.07
CA GLY A 167 -1.83 -8.05 4.98
C GLY A 167 -2.79 -7.91 6.16
N LEU A 168 -3.44 -8.98 6.58
CA LEU A 168 -4.29 -8.97 7.77
C LEU A 168 -3.42 -9.04 9.03
N ARG A 169 -3.53 -8.05 9.91
CA ARG A 169 -2.98 -8.06 11.26
C ARG A 169 -4.10 -7.84 12.27
N LEU A 170 -3.96 -8.46 13.45
CA LEU A 170 -4.89 -8.35 14.59
C LEU A 170 -6.36 -8.72 14.27
N GLY A 171 -6.63 -9.36 13.13
CA GLY A 171 -7.99 -9.70 12.70
C GLY A 171 -8.86 -8.50 12.30
N LEU A 172 -8.27 -7.32 12.07
CA LEU A 172 -9.01 -6.08 11.81
C LEU A 172 -9.36 -5.91 10.33
N VAL A 173 -8.45 -5.33 9.53
CA VAL A 173 -8.68 -5.12 8.10
C VAL A 173 -7.46 -5.54 7.30
N GLY A 174 -7.68 -6.31 6.24
CA GLY A 174 -6.63 -6.73 5.33
C GLY A 174 -6.09 -5.56 4.50
N GLU A 175 -4.83 -5.20 4.69
CA GLU A 175 -4.19 -4.13 3.93
C GLU A 175 -4.21 -4.39 2.41
N GLY A 176 -4.16 -5.65 1.97
CA GLY A 176 -4.22 -6.01 0.56
C GLY A 176 -5.51 -5.56 -0.12
N LEU A 177 -6.65 -5.66 0.58
CA LEU A 177 -7.94 -5.19 0.07
C LEU A 177 -7.97 -3.66 -0.02
N MET A 178 -7.53 -2.96 1.03
CA MET A 178 -7.44 -1.51 1.01
C MET A 178 -6.53 -1.03 -0.14
N THR A 179 -5.38 -1.67 -0.30
CA THR A 179 -4.41 -1.39 -1.36
C THR A 179 -5.03 -1.48 -2.74
N LEU A 180 -5.79 -2.55 -3.01
CA LEU A 180 -6.50 -2.74 -4.27
C LEU A 180 -7.47 -1.59 -4.54
N VAL A 181 -8.31 -1.25 -3.56
CA VAL A 181 -9.32 -0.19 -3.73
C VAL A 181 -8.66 1.17 -3.92
N PHE A 182 -7.66 1.53 -3.11
CA PHE A 182 -6.90 2.76 -3.30
C PHE A 182 -6.23 2.81 -4.68
N ALA A 183 -5.61 1.71 -5.12
CA ALA A 183 -4.97 1.64 -6.43
C ALA A 183 -5.98 1.86 -7.57
N VAL A 184 -7.18 1.27 -7.49
CA VAL A 184 -8.25 1.48 -8.47
C VAL A 184 -8.74 2.93 -8.45
N ILE A 185 -8.95 3.54 -7.28
CA ILE A 185 -9.33 4.94 -7.14
C ILE A 185 -8.28 5.85 -7.80
N PHE A 186 -7.01 5.70 -7.41
CA PHE A 186 -5.92 6.54 -7.93
C PHE A 186 -5.68 6.34 -9.42
N TYR A 187 -5.92 5.15 -9.97
CA TYR A 187 -5.77 4.89 -11.39
C TYR A 187 -6.93 5.48 -12.21
N THR A 188 -8.17 5.21 -11.80
CA THR A 188 -9.37 5.57 -12.57
C THR A 188 -9.68 7.06 -12.51
N LEU A 189 -9.44 7.70 -11.36
CA LEU A 189 -9.71 9.12 -11.13
C LEU A 189 -8.47 10.01 -11.31
N ALA A 190 -7.38 9.47 -11.87
CA ALA A 190 -6.13 10.19 -12.10
C ALA A 190 -6.25 11.51 -12.89
N ARG A 191 -7.33 11.71 -13.66
CA ARG A 191 -7.61 12.95 -14.40
C ARG A 191 -8.41 13.99 -13.60
N ARG A 192 -9.02 13.59 -12.48
CA ARG A 192 -9.91 14.40 -11.64
C ARG A 192 -9.37 14.44 -10.21
N GLU A 193 -8.30 15.20 -9.99
CA GLU A 193 -7.54 15.20 -8.72
C GLU A 193 -8.44 15.42 -7.49
N ASN A 194 -9.37 16.39 -7.54
CA ASN A 194 -10.27 16.65 -6.40
C ASN A 194 -11.20 15.47 -6.11
N THR A 195 -11.81 14.88 -7.15
CA THR A 195 -12.66 13.68 -7.00
C THR A 195 -11.84 12.50 -6.50
N MET A 196 -10.62 12.32 -7.01
CA MET A 196 -9.70 11.27 -6.59
C MET A 196 -9.35 11.38 -5.11
N MET A 197 -8.96 12.57 -4.64
CA MET A 197 -8.59 12.79 -3.23
C MET A 197 -9.80 12.67 -2.29
N LEU A 198 -10.96 13.20 -2.69
CA LEU A 198 -12.18 13.12 -1.87
C LEU A 198 -12.70 11.67 -1.76
N THR A 199 -12.70 10.91 -2.86
CA THR A 199 -13.12 9.50 -2.84
C THR A 199 -12.12 8.62 -2.09
N ALA A 200 -10.82 8.83 -2.27
CA ALA A 200 -9.79 8.15 -1.49
C ALA A 200 -9.90 8.47 0.01
N GLY A 201 -10.13 9.74 0.36
CA GLY A 201 -10.35 10.17 1.74
C GLY A 201 -11.60 9.54 2.35
N ALA A 202 -12.72 9.56 1.63
CA ALA A 202 -13.96 8.92 2.08
C ALA A 202 -13.78 7.40 2.30
N PHE A 203 -13.10 6.71 1.38
CA PHE A 203 -12.78 5.29 1.55
C PHE A 203 -11.87 5.04 2.75
N GLY A 204 -10.83 5.86 2.92
CA GLY A 204 -9.94 5.78 4.08
C GLY A 204 -10.68 6.02 5.40
N ALA A 205 -11.70 6.88 5.40
CA ALA A 205 -12.53 7.13 6.58
C ALA A 205 -13.34 5.89 6.98
N CYS A 206 -13.90 5.17 5.98
CA CYS A 206 -14.60 3.90 6.20
C CYS A 206 -13.68 2.77 6.68
N MET A 207 -12.37 2.88 6.43
CA MET A 207 -11.35 1.89 6.78
C MET A 207 -10.60 2.29 8.05
N PHE A 208 -11.33 2.50 9.16
CA PHE A 208 -10.79 2.90 10.47
C PHE A 208 -10.18 4.31 10.58
N ILE A 209 -10.55 5.25 9.70
CA ILE A 209 -10.18 6.68 9.78
C ILE A 209 -8.69 6.97 9.53
N LEU A 210 -7.74 6.22 10.09
CA LEU A 210 -6.31 6.51 9.96
C LEU A 210 -5.78 6.53 8.52
N PRO A 211 -6.25 5.68 7.58
CA PRO A 211 -5.84 5.81 6.18
C PRO A 211 -6.15 7.19 5.57
N VAL A 212 -7.11 7.96 6.09
CA VAL A 212 -7.35 9.36 5.67
C VAL A 212 -6.10 10.22 5.85
N LEU A 213 -5.33 10.02 6.92
CA LEU A 213 -4.10 10.77 7.16
C LEU A 213 -3.05 10.47 6.08
N GLY A 214 -2.97 9.22 5.63
CA GLY A 214 -2.13 8.86 4.49
C GLY A 214 -2.55 9.54 3.19
N VAL A 215 -3.86 9.63 2.93
CA VAL A 215 -4.41 10.40 1.78
C VAL A 215 -4.14 11.91 1.94
N MET A 216 -4.21 12.45 3.15
CA MET A 216 -3.88 13.84 3.45
C MET A 216 -2.41 14.14 3.17
N LEU A 217 -1.48 13.28 3.61
CA LEU A 217 -0.06 13.39 3.28
C LEU A 217 0.17 13.33 1.77
N LEU A 218 -0.59 12.49 1.07
CA LEU A 218 -0.54 12.39 -0.38
C LEU A 218 -1.01 13.67 -1.08
N HIS A 219 -1.94 14.43 -0.49
CA HIS A 219 -2.41 15.69 -1.06
C HIS A 219 -1.29 16.74 -1.19
N TRP A 220 -0.35 16.78 -0.25
CA TRP A 220 0.81 17.70 -0.27
C TRP A 220 2.01 17.17 -1.06
N ARG A 221 1.85 16.10 -1.83
CA ARG A 221 2.93 15.55 -2.65
C ARG A 221 3.46 16.57 -3.65
N SER A 222 4.77 16.59 -3.85
CA SER A 222 5.35 17.36 -4.94
C SER A 222 5.02 16.72 -6.28
N ARG A 223 4.85 17.56 -7.30
CA ARG A 223 4.84 17.15 -8.70
C ARG A 223 6.25 16.98 -9.27
N ARG A 224 7.28 17.51 -8.58
CA ARG A 224 8.69 17.26 -8.92
C ARG A 224 9.06 15.88 -8.40
N GLU A 225 9.32 14.99 -9.34
CA GLU A 225 9.61 13.60 -9.04
C GLU A 225 11.04 13.27 -9.43
N GLY A 226 11.80 12.82 -8.45
CA GLY A 226 13.18 12.40 -8.62
C GLY A 226 13.65 11.68 -7.37
N TYR A 227 14.35 10.58 -7.57
CA TYR A 227 15.19 10.05 -6.51
C TYR A 227 16.43 10.93 -6.40
N PRO A 228 17.02 11.08 -5.20
CA PRO A 228 18.34 11.68 -5.06
C PRO A 228 19.37 10.99 -5.95
N ALA A 229 19.24 9.66 -6.13
CA ALA A 229 20.03 8.89 -7.08
C ALA A 229 19.26 7.67 -7.61
N PRO A 230 19.56 7.17 -8.82
CA PRO A 230 18.83 6.05 -9.45
C PRO A 230 18.85 4.75 -8.66
N TRP A 231 19.87 4.52 -7.82
CA TRP A 231 20.01 3.31 -7.00
C TRP A 231 19.08 3.31 -5.77
N VAL A 232 18.64 4.48 -5.30
CA VAL A 232 17.81 4.64 -4.10
C VAL A 232 16.48 3.91 -4.23
N LYS A 233 15.98 3.67 -5.46
CA LYS A 233 14.79 2.85 -5.67
C LYS A 233 14.96 1.41 -5.16
N TRP A 234 16.17 0.85 -5.29
CA TRP A 234 16.50 -0.53 -4.90
C TRP A 234 16.70 -0.65 -3.40
N LEU A 235 17.15 0.42 -2.73
CA LEU A 235 17.27 0.47 -1.28
C LEU A 235 15.97 0.04 -0.59
N PHE A 236 14.81 0.52 -1.04
CA PHE A 236 13.52 0.17 -0.45
C PHE A 236 13.08 -1.27 -0.69
N TYR A 237 13.58 -1.95 -1.73
CA TYR A 237 13.34 -3.38 -1.92
C TYR A 237 14.11 -4.22 -0.88
N VAL A 238 15.22 -3.69 -0.35
CA VAL A 238 16.01 -4.36 0.69
C VAL A 238 15.54 -3.95 2.09
N LEU A 239 15.23 -2.67 2.31
CA LEU A 239 14.82 -2.17 3.62
C LEU A 239 13.52 -2.80 4.12
N TYR A 240 12.57 -3.10 3.22
CA TYR A 240 11.30 -3.71 3.61
C TYR A 240 11.43 -5.13 4.23
N PRO A 241 12.08 -6.11 3.57
CA PRO A 241 12.30 -7.42 4.21
C PRO A 241 13.27 -7.31 5.39
N LEU A 242 14.25 -6.40 5.34
CA LEU A 242 15.23 -6.24 6.42
C LEU A 242 14.58 -5.75 7.73
N GLN A 243 13.66 -4.77 7.66
CA GLN A 243 12.97 -4.29 8.85
C GLN A 243 12.04 -5.37 9.42
N LEU A 244 11.35 -6.14 8.56
CA LEU A 244 10.55 -7.29 8.99
C LEU A 244 11.42 -8.33 9.70
N LEU A 245 12.59 -8.67 9.14
CA LEU A 245 13.51 -9.62 9.74
C LEU A 245 14.01 -9.13 11.10
N ALA A 246 14.37 -7.84 11.21
CA ALA A 246 14.83 -7.26 12.46
C ALA A 246 13.75 -7.34 13.55
N PHE A 247 12.51 -6.93 13.25
CA PHE A 247 11.40 -7.04 14.20
C PHE A 247 11.02 -8.49 14.50
N GLY A 248 10.98 -9.36 13.50
CA GLY A 248 10.70 -10.78 13.68
C GLY A 248 11.71 -11.47 14.59
N LEU A 249 13.01 -11.16 14.46
CA LEU A 249 14.04 -11.69 15.38
C LEU A 249 13.86 -11.19 16.80
N VAL A 250 13.46 -9.92 16.98
CA VAL A 250 13.18 -9.34 18.31
C VAL A 250 11.94 -9.98 18.93
N GLY A 251 10.88 -10.19 18.16
CA GLY A 251 9.63 -10.77 18.67
C GLY A 251 9.71 -12.26 18.99
N MET A 252 10.73 -12.94 18.47
CA MET A 252 11.00 -14.36 18.75
C MET A 252 12.03 -14.57 19.88
N ALA A 253 12.68 -13.50 20.36
CA ALA A 253 13.67 -13.54 21.43
C ALA A 253 13.02 -13.41 22.81
#